data_AF-A0A358UX92-F1
#
_entry.id   AF-A0A358UX92-F1
#
_cell.length_a   1.000
_cell.length_b   1.000
_cell.length_c   1.000
_cell.angle_alpha   90.00
_cell.angle_beta   90.00
_cell.angle_gamma   90.00
#
_symmetry.space_group_name_H-M   'P 1'
#
loop_
_entity.id
_entity.type
_entity.pdbx_description
1 polymer ?
#
loop_
_entity_poly.entity_id
_entity_poly.type
_entity_poly.pdbx_seq_one_letter_code
_entity_poly.pdbx_strand_id
1 'polypeptide(L)'
;KQWAPVSDDIMFQFFKDYDHDAPNIQDSSLPCPFLYQRMMIHWDGTIPMCINDEYETNVLGDISSQTIKEIWNGLKFEESRKGHRAGKRDSIECCRNCALFREGHGKKNFLSDLFTFVLNNKKVNNEKK
;
A
#
# COMPACT_ATOMS: atom_id res chain seq x y z
N LYS A 1 18.95 -15.21 -19.94
CA LYS A 1 17.55 -14.99 -19.50
C LYS A 1 16.77 -14.46 -20.69
N GLN A 2 15.69 -15.13 -21.11
CA GLN A 2 14.99 -14.91 -22.39
C GLN A 2 14.44 -13.49 -22.60
N TRP A 3 14.14 -12.77 -21.51
CA TRP A 3 13.53 -11.43 -21.53
C TRP A 3 14.54 -10.28 -21.56
N ALA A 4 15.82 -10.55 -21.29
CA ALA A 4 16.85 -9.51 -21.18
C ALA A 4 16.98 -8.57 -22.41
N PRO A 5 16.73 -9.01 -23.66
CA PRO A 5 16.82 -8.11 -24.81
C PRO A 5 15.62 -7.17 -25.01
N VAL A 6 14.51 -7.39 -24.29
CA VAL A 6 13.22 -6.72 -24.56
C VAL A 6 12.65 -5.96 -23.36
N SER A 7 13.37 -5.94 -22.23
CA SER A 7 12.91 -5.28 -21.00
C SER A 7 14.05 -4.47 -20.36
N ASP A 8 13.74 -3.24 -19.95
CA ASP A 8 14.69 -2.37 -19.25
C ASP A 8 15.00 -2.87 -17.82
N ASP A 9 14.08 -3.60 -17.20
CA ASP A 9 14.26 -4.20 -15.87
C ASP A 9 13.56 -5.56 -15.77
N ILE A 10 14.16 -6.49 -15.03
CA ILE A 10 13.58 -7.81 -14.73
C ILE A 10 13.54 -8.00 -13.22
N MET A 11 12.37 -7.76 -12.64
CA MET A 11 12.12 -7.98 -11.22
C MET A 11 11.63 -9.41 -10.96
N PHE A 12 12.30 -10.11 -10.04
CA PHE A 12 11.84 -11.39 -9.51
C PHE A 12 11.34 -11.17 -8.09
N GLN A 13 10.05 -11.42 -7.86
CA GLN A 13 9.52 -11.45 -6.50
C GLN A 13 9.71 -12.87 -5.96
N PHE A 14 10.82 -13.08 -5.24
CA PHE A 14 11.28 -14.42 -4.85
C PHE A 14 10.34 -15.16 -3.88
N PHE A 15 9.42 -14.47 -3.21
CA PHE A 15 8.42 -15.08 -2.34
C PHE A 15 7.31 -14.05 -2.09
N LYS A 16 6.08 -14.32 -2.53
CA LYS A 16 4.88 -13.62 -2.05
C LYS A 16 4.15 -14.65 -1.20
N ASP A 17 4.28 -14.52 0.12
CA ASP A 17 3.60 -15.41 1.06
C ASP A 17 2.10 -15.14 1.01
N TYR A 18 1.42 -15.91 0.16
CA TYR A 18 -0.04 -15.97 0.10
C TYR A 18 -0.62 -16.86 1.19
N ASP A 19 0.16 -17.32 2.16
CA ASP A 19 -0.36 -18.14 3.24
C ASP A 19 -1.50 -17.41 3.95
N HIS A 20 -2.74 -17.84 3.70
CA HIS A 20 -3.94 -17.23 4.26
C HIS A 20 -4.09 -17.57 5.75
N ASP A 21 -3.38 -18.61 6.21
CA ASP A 21 -3.44 -19.12 7.58
C ASP A 21 -2.33 -18.56 8.48
N ALA A 22 -1.35 -17.86 7.90
CA ALA A 22 -0.29 -17.20 8.67
C ALA A 22 -0.86 -16.10 9.59
N PRO A 23 -0.45 -16.07 10.88
CA PRO A 23 -0.95 -15.12 11.85
C PRO A 23 -0.69 -13.68 11.38
N ASN A 24 -1.77 -12.94 11.18
CA ASN A 24 -1.74 -11.59 10.65
C ASN A 24 -1.48 -10.59 11.79
N ILE A 25 -0.24 -10.57 12.30
CA ILE A 25 0.19 -9.50 13.20
C ILE A 25 0.41 -8.28 12.31
N GLN A 26 -0.61 -7.43 12.22
CA GLN A 26 -0.57 -6.19 11.46
C GLN A 26 -0.47 -4.99 12.39
N ASP A 27 0.41 -4.05 12.04
CA ASP A 27 0.34 -2.70 12.57
C ASP A 27 -0.76 -1.93 11.82
N SER A 28 -1.95 -1.84 12.41
CA SER A 28 -3.06 -1.07 11.86
C SER A 28 -2.87 0.45 11.99
N SER A 29 -1.87 0.91 12.76
CA SER A 29 -1.63 2.35 12.99
C SER A 29 -1.07 3.07 11.77
N LEU A 30 -0.42 2.33 10.85
CA LEU A 30 0.17 2.90 9.64
C LEU A 30 -0.80 2.87 8.46
N PRO A 31 -1.12 4.03 7.85
CA PRO A 31 -1.95 4.06 6.65
C PRO A 31 -1.22 3.42 5.47
N CYS A 32 -1.97 2.69 4.64
CA CYS A 32 -1.44 2.08 3.43
C CYS A 32 -1.12 3.18 2.40
N PRO A 33 0.10 3.25 1.84
CA PRO A 33 0.45 4.28 0.87
C PRO A 33 -0.27 4.10 -0.47
N PHE A 34 -0.77 2.90 -0.79
CA PHE A 34 -1.29 2.62 -2.14
C PHE A 34 -2.54 3.45 -2.45
N LEU A 35 -3.41 3.70 -1.46
CA LEU A 35 -4.61 4.53 -1.60
C LEU A 35 -4.33 5.99 -2.00
N TYR A 36 -3.07 6.43 -1.88
CA TYR A 36 -2.63 7.79 -2.19
C TYR A 36 -1.76 7.87 -3.45
N GLN A 37 -1.19 6.74 -3.88
CA GLN A 37 -0.20 6.70 -4.96
C GLN A 37 -0.74 6.08 -6.25
N ARG A 38 -1.68 5.12 -6.14
CA ARG A 38 -2.12 4.34 -7.29
C ARG A 38 -3.56 3.85 -7.19
N MET A 39 -4.13 3.60 -8.36
CA MET A 39 -5.45 3.00 -8.57
C MET A 39 -5.26 1.82 -9.53
N MET A 40 -5.97 0.72 -9.29
CA MET A 40 -5.98 -0.45 -10.17
C MET A 40 -7.31 -0.50 -10.92
N ILE A 41 -7.27 -0.83 -12.20
CA ILE A 41 -8.45 -1.03 -13.03
C ILE A 41 -8.38 -2.47 -13.54
N HIS A 42 -9.38 -3.28 -13.24
CA HIS A 42 -9.53 -4.62 -13.76
C HIS A 42 -9.94 -4.61 -15.23
N TRP A 43 -9.83 -5.76 -15.90
CA TRP A 43 -10.05 -5.89 -17.33
C TRP A 43 -11.49 -5.54 -17.76
N ASP A 44 -12.45 -5.67 -16.85
CA ASP A 44 -13.87 -5.37 -17.02
C ASP A 44 -14.20 -3.89 -16.73
N GLY A 45 -13.23 -3.13 -16.22
CA GLY A 45 -13.39 -1.74 -15.82
C GLY A 45 -13.66 -1.54 -14.32
N THR A 46 -13.80 -2.61 -13.55
CA THR A 46 -13.97 -2.55 -12.10
C THR A 46 -12.70 -2.01 -11.43
N ILE A 47 -12.88 -1.14 -10.44
CA ILE A 47 -11.78 -0.57 -9.64
C ILE A 47 -11.84 -1.19 -8.25
N PRO A 48 -11.05 -2.25 -7.96
CA PRO A 48 -10.94 -2.80 -6.62
C PRO A 48 -10.19 -1.84 -5.69
N MET A 49 -10.09 -2.19 -4.40
CA MET A 49 -9.37 -1.34 -3.45
C MET A 49 -7.86 -1.24 -3.74
N CYS A 50 -7.26 -2.34 -4.20
CA CYS A 50 -5.82 -2.50 -4.30
C CYS A 50 -5.48 -3.70 -5.20
N ILE A 51 -4.23 -3.82 -5.63
CA ILE A 51 -3.70 -5.02 -6.31
C ILE A 51 -3.82 -6.31 -5.47
N ASN A 52 -3.96 -6.18 -4.16
CA ASN A 52 -4.16 -7.31 -3.24
C ASN A 52 -5.65 -7.62 -2.96
N ASP A 53 -6.58 -6.83 -3.49
CA ASP A 53 -8.03 -7.07 -3.39
C ASP A 53 -8.49 -7.92 -4.58
N GLU A 54 -7.90 -9.12 -4.70
CA GLU A 54 -8.06 -10.03 -5.85
C GLU A 54 -9.49 -10.57 -5.98
N TYR A 55 -10.22 -10.64 -4.86
CA TYR A 55 -11.61 -11.08 -4.79
C TYR A 55 -12.61 -9.93 -4.82
N GLU A 56 -12.15 -8.70 -5.06
CA GLU A 56 -12.99 -7.50 -5.17
C GLU A 56 -13.91 -7.30 -3.95
N THR A 57 -13.43 -7.64 -2.75
CA THR A 57 -14.24 -7.50 -1.51
C THR A 57 -14.54 -6.02 -1.22
N ASN A 58 -13.76 -5.10 -1.79
CA ASN A 58 -13.93 -3.67 -1.59
C ASN A 58 -13.81 -2.86 -2.91
N VAL A 59 -14.79 -3.02 -3.80
CA VAL A 59 -14.89 -2.22 -5.05
C VAL A 59 -15.10 -0.72 -4.79
N LEU A 60 -14.19 0.10 -5.32
CA LEU A 60 -14.17 1.55 -5.22
C LEU A 60 -14.91 2.28 -6.35
N GLY A 61 -15.10 1.65 -7.51
CA GLY A 61 -15.85 2.22 -8.63
C GLY A 61 -15.78 1.36 -9.90
N ASP A 62 -16.34 1.88 -10.99
CA ASP A 62 -16.36 1.24 -12.30
C ASP A 62 -16.26 2.31 -13.40
N ILE A 63 -15.26 2.18 -14.29
CA ILE A 63 -15.00 3.17 -15.36
C ILE A 63 -16.06 3.19 -16.46
N SER A 64 -16.92 2.18 -16.54
CA SER A 64 -18.05 2.15 -17.48
C SER A 64 -19.13 3.17 -17.10
N SER A 65 -19.17 3.58 -15.83
CA SER A 65 -20.20 4.46 -15.27
C SER A 65 -19.67 5.80 -14.75
N GLN A 66 -18.39 5.88 -14.40
CA GLN A 66 -17.78 7.06 -13.80
C GLN A 66 -16.40 7.33 -14.41
N THR A 67 -16.00 8.59 -14.48
CA THR A 67 -14.62 8.94 -14.85
C THR A 67 -13.65 8.53 -13.74
N ILE A 68 -12.40 8.24 -14.11
CA ILE A 68 -11.31 7.95 -13.16
C ILE A 68 -11.18 9.04 -12.09
N LYS A 69 -11.34 10.32 -12.49
CA LYS A 69 -11.26 11.46 -11.57
C LYS A 69 -12.39 11.46 -10.54
N GLU A 70 -13.61 11.11 -10.95
CA GLU A 70 -14.76 10.99 -10.04
C GLU A 70 -14.58 9.83 -9.08
N ILE A 71 -14.07 8.68 -9.55
CA ILE A 71 -13.81 7.53 -8.67
C ILE A 71 -12.71 7.87 -7.66
N TRP A 72 -11.57 8.43 -8.12
CA TRP A 72 -10.43 8.76 -7.25
C TRP A 72 -10.75 9.75 -6.13
N ASN A 73 -11.63 10.72 -6.42
CA ASN A 73 -12.10 11.72 -5.46
C ASN A 73 -13.46 11.34 -4.85
N GLY A 74 -13.95 10.14 -5.14
CA GLY A 74 -15.26 9.66 -4.74
C GLY A 74 -15.31 9.27 -3.27
N LEU A 75 -16.53 9.14 -2.77
CA LEU A 75 -16.81 8.86 -1.35
C LEU A 75 -16.10 7.58 -0.88
N LYS A 76 -16.14 6.50 -1.65
CA LYS A 76 -15.52 5.21 -1.29
C LYS A 76 -14.01 5.32 -1.08
N PHE A 77 -13.31 6.05 -1.96
CA PHE A 77 -11.88 6.30 -1.80
C PHE A 77 -11.60 7.15 -0.57
N GLU A 78 -12.39 8.21 -0.34
CA GLU A 78 -12.19 9.09 0.80
C GLU A 78 -12.47 8.39 2.14
N GLU A 79 -13.53 7.59 2.24
CA GLU A 79 -13.84 6.78 3.41
C GLU A 79 -12.72 5.77 3.70
N SER A 80 -12.20 5.12 2.67
CA SER A 80 -11.09 4.18 2.79
C SER A 80 -9.83 4.89 3.30
N ARG A 81 -9.49 6.05 2.73
CA ARG A 81 -8.35 6.87 3.18
C ARG A 81 -8.54 7.37 4.62
N LYS A 82 -9.75 7.78 4.99
CA LYS A 82 -10.09 8.21 6.36
C LYS A 82 -9.96 7.07 7.36
N GLY A 83 -10.45 5.88 7.03
CA GLY A 83 -10.29 4.68 7.84
C GLY A 83 -8.81 4.36 8.09
N HIS A 84 -7.99 4.41 7.05
CA HIS A 84 -6.54 4.22 7.16
C HIS A 84 -5.86 5.29 8.02
N ARG A 85 -6.20 6.58 7.88
CA ARG A 85 -5.65 7.65 8.72
C ARG A 85 -6.06 7.53 10.19
N ALA A 86 -7.22 6.94 10.45
CA ALA A 86 -7.74 6.71 11.79
C ALA A 86 -7.17 5.44 12.45
N GLY A 87 -6.26 4.72 11.78
CA GLY A 87 -5.73 3.43 12.26
C GLY A 87 -6.76 2.29 12.21
N LYS A 88 -7.83 2.45 11.42
CA LYS A 88 -8.98 1.53 11.32
C LYS A 88 -9.01 0.81 9.97
N ARG A 89 -7.86 0.51 9.40
CA ARG A 89 -7.76 -0.23 8.13
C ARG A 89 -8.26 -1.67 8.25
N ASP A 90 -8.18 -2.25 9.43
CA ASP A 90 -8.65 -3.59 9.79
C ASP A 90 -10.18 -3.73 9.70
N SER A 91 -10.93 -2.62 9.69
CA SER A 91 -12.37 -2.64 9.42
C SER A 91 -12.69 -2.85 7.93
N ILE A 92 -11.70 -2.80 7.06
CA ILE A 92 -11.85 -3.02 5.62
C ILE A 92 -11.39 -4.45 5.32
N GLU A 93 -12.27 -5.24 4.71
CA GLU A 93 -12.10 -6.69 4.55
C GLU A 93 -10.79 -7.07 3.85
N CYS A 94 -10.50 -6.46 2.69
CA CYS A 94 -9.26 -6.74 1.96
C CYS A 94 -8.00 -6.28 2.72
N CYS A 95 -8.10 -5.27 3.58
CA CYS A 95 -6.97 -4.72 4.32
C CYS A 95 -6.67 -5.51 5.60
N ARG A 96 -7.72 -6.01 6.27
CA ARG A 96 -7.63 -6.83 7.49
C ARG A 96 -6.70 -8.02 7.32
N ASN A 97 -6.71 -8.64 6.14
CA ASN A 97 -5.89 -9.82 5.85
C ASN A 97 -4.67 -9.53 4.95
N CYS A 98 -4.35 -8.26 4.70
CA CYS A 98 -3.30 -7.86 3.76
C CYS A 98 -1.88 -8.30 4.18
N ALA A 99 -1.24 -9.10 3.34
CA ALA A 99 0.12 -9.61 3.57
C ALA A 99 1.22 -8.53 3.60
N LEU A 100 0.98 -7.34 3.03
CA LEU A 100 1.99 -6.26 2.93
C LEU A 100 2.41 -5.69 4.29
N PHE A 101 1.58 -5.83 5.32
CA PHE A 101 1.82 -5.29 6.66
C PHE A 101 2.01 -6.39 7.70
N ARG A 102 2.20 -7.63 7.27
CA ARG A 102 2.55 -8.74 8.17
C ARG A 102 3.93 -8.50 8.78
N GLU A 103 4.04 -8.70 10.08
CA GLU A 103 5.34 -8.79 10.76
C GLU A 103 6.24 -9.81 10.04
N GLY A 104 7.33 -9.33 9.43
CA GLY A 104 8.27 -10.16 8.67
C GLY A 104 8.50 -9.71 7.23
N HIS A 105 7.52 -9.07 6.58
CA HIS A 105 7.68 -8.48 5.23
C HIS A 105 8.38 -7.12 5.22
N GLY A 106 8.77 -6.63 6.39
CA GLY A 106 9.60 -5.44 6.59
C GLY A 106 10.12 -5.41 8.03
N LYS A 107 11.10 -6.26 8.36
CA LYS A 107 11.76 -6.10 9.67
C LYS A 107 12.53 -4.78 9.69
N LYS A 108 11.98 -3.88 10.51
CA LYS A 108 12.59 -2.77 11.24
C LYS A 108 12.97 -1.56 10.38
N ASN A 109 12.26 -0.47 10.67
CA ASN A 109 12.90 0.80 10.98
C ASN A 109 13.31 1.75 9.83
N PHE A 110 12.76 1.67 8.62
CA PHE A 110 13.07 2.72 7.63
C PHE A 110 12.71 4.14 8.12
N LEU A 111 11.56 4.30 8.79
CA LEU A 111 11.15 5.60 9.32
C LEU A 111 11.91 6.03 10.58
N SER A 112 12.27 5.11 11.48
CA SER A 112 13.10 5.48 12.63
C SER A 112 14.52 5.81 12.20
N ASP A 113 15.07 5.08 11.23
CA ASP A 113 16.43 5.31 10.74
C ASP A 113 16.51 6.63 9.96
N LEU A 114 15.47 6.97 9.19
CA LEU A 114 15.36 8.27 8.53
C LEU A 114 15.19 9.42 9.55
N PHE A 115 14.37 9.24 10.59
CA PHE A 115 14.23 10.25 11.65
C PHE A 115 15.54 10.43 12.43
N THR A 116 16.23 9.35 12.78
CA THR A 116 17.53 9.39 13.45
C THR A 116 18.60 10.03 12.56
N PHE A 117 18.62 9.73 11.26
CA PHE A 117 19.53 10.36 10.30
C PHE A 117 19.28 11.87 10.19
N VAL A 118 18.02 12.32 10.10
CA VAL A 118 17.67 13.74 10.00
C VAL A 118 17.99 14.48 11.31
N LEU A 119 17.72 13.88 12.47
CA LEU A 119 18.02 14.48 13.77
C LEU A 119 19.53 14.54 14.05
N ASN A 120 20.30 13.53 13.66
CA ASN A 120 21.75 13.53 13.81
C ASN A 120 22.44 14.53 12.88
N ASN A 121 21.94 14.73 11.64
CA ASN A 121 22.46 15.76 10.74
C ASN A 121 22.12 17.20 11.15
N LYS A 122 21.05 17.42 11.94
CA LYS A 122 20.77 18.75 12.52
C LYS A 122 21.74 19.14 13.64
N LYS A 123 22.31 18.18 14.38
CA LYS A 123 23.30 18.49 15.44
C LYS A 123 24.63 18.97 14.86
N VAL A 124 25.10 18.38 13.75
CA VAL A 124 26.38 18.74 13.12
C VAL A 124 26.38 20.18 12.56
N ASN A 125 25.23 20.71 12.15
CA ASN A 125 25.13 22.07 11.60
C ASN A 125 24.88 23.16 12.66
N ASN A 126 24.61 22.82 13.92
CA ASN A 126 24.41 23.79 15.00
C ASN A 126 25.64 23.98 15.90
N GLU A 127 26.71 23.18 15.73
CA GLU A 127 27.98 23.34 16.47
C GLU A 127 29.04 24.14 15.69
N LYS A 128 28.70 24.64 14.49
CA LYS A 128 29.56 25.54 13.68
C LYS A 128 29.04 26.99 13.65
N LYS A 129 28.58 27.49 14.80
CA LYS A 129 28.25 28.92 14.97
C LYS A 129 28.91 29.46 16.22
#